data_AF-A0AB40BK31-F1
#
_entry.id   AF-A0AB40BK31-F1
#
_cell.length_a   1.000
_cell.length_b   1.000
_cell.length_c   1.000
_cell.angle_alpha   90.00
_cell.angle_beta   90.00
_cell.angle_gamma   90.00
#
_symmetry.space_group_name_H-M   'P 1'
#
loop_
_entity.id
_entity.type
_entity.pdbx_description
1 polymer ?
#
loop_
_entity_poly.entity_id
_entity_poly.type
_entity_poly.pdbx_seq_one_letter_code
_entity_poly.pdbx_strand_id
1 'polypeptide(L)'
;MDRLNNPARLMIVSDLDHTMVDHHDAENLSLLRFNALWESTYRHDSLLVFSTGRSPTLYKELRKEKPMLTPDITIMSVGTEITYGEAMVPDDGWEEYLNNKWDRNIVIEETSKFSQLKFQSETEQRPHKVSFYVEKEHAREIMKSLSGSLEKRGLDVKIIYSGGMDLDILPQGAGKGQALAYLLKKFKAMGKPPVNTLVCGDSGNDAELFSIPEVHGVMVSNAQEELLQWRAENAKDNPKIIHATERCAAGIIQAIGHFKLGPNVSPRDVVDLSSTKSGHFNPGHELVNFYLVHERWCRGEIEKSEELIQNLKNITCSGGVIIHPSGVEHSLHQCIGTFGPRYGDKQGKQFRVWVDKVSCSQIGSGAWLVKFDKWEINDGGRQCCLTTVLLNSKVDNSEGFQLVHVHQTWLEGYAATDQTSWIW
;
A
#
# COMPACT_ATOMS: atom_id res chain seq x y z
N MET A 1 -3.77 5.16 -16.29
CA MET A 1 -4.45 4.74 -15.03
C MET A 1 -5.63 3.87 -15.46
N ASP A 2 -5.33 2.64 -15.91
CA ASP A 2 -6.24 1.94 -16.83
C ASP A 2 -6.91 0.73 -16.19
N ARG A 3 -6.62 0.48 -14.90
CA ARG A 3 -7.17 -0.67 -14.17
C ARG A 3 -8.66 -0.55 -13.89
N LEU A 4 -9.16 0.68 -13.68
CA LEU A 4 -10.56 0.93 -13.34
C LEU A 4 -11.32 1.60 -14.50
N ASN A 5 -12.32 0.89 -15.01
CA ASN A 5 -13.23 1.43 -16.02
C ASN A 5 -14.25 2.40 -15.43
N ASN A 6 -14.66 2.18 -14.17
CA ASN A 6 -15.64 2.98 -13.44
C ASN A 6 -14.96 3.85 -12.36
N PRO A 7 -15.67 4.84 -11.79
CA PRO A 7 -15.18 5.54 -10.61
C PRO A 7 -14.84 4.56 -9.49
N ALA A 8 -13.72 4.80 -8.79
CA ALA A 8 -13.30 3.96 -7.68
C ALA A 8 -14.33 4.02 -6.55
N ARG A 9 -14.75 2.85 -6.03
CA ARG A 9 -15.68 2.79 -4.89
C ARG A 9 -15.09 3.43 -3.63
N LEU A 10 -13.80 3.16 -3.40
CA LEU A 10 -13.02 3.75 -2.32
C LEU A 10 -11.64 4.13 -2.85
N MET A 11 -11.14 5.30 -2.46
CA MET A 11 -9.74 5.67 -2.62
C MET A 11 -9.13 5.84 -1.23
N ILE A 12 -8.13 5.02 -0.88
CA ILE A 12 -7.37 5.17 0.35
C ILE A 12 -6.09 5.94 0.03
N VAL A 13 -5.88 7.05 0.73
CA VAL A 13 -4.69 7.90 0.63
C VAL A 13 -3.99 7.86 1.97
N SER A 14 -2.93 7.05 2.06
CA SER A 14 -2.26 6.80 3.34
C SER A 14 -0.83 7.33 3.32
N ASP A 15 -0.43 8.01 4.38
CA ASP A 15 0.99 8.09 4.70
C ASP A 15 1.57 6.69 4.96
N LEU A 16 2.90 6.59 4.88
CA LEU A 16 3.63 5.34 5.05
C LEU A 16 4.17 5.18 6.47
N ASP A 17 5.12 6.01 6.86
CA ASP A 17 5.90 5.84 8.08
C ASP A 17 5.02 6.11 9.30
N HIS A 18 4.91 5.15 10.21
CA HIS A 18 4.03 5.24 11.39
C HIS A 18 2.52 5.36 11.08
N THR A 19 2.11 5.31 9.80
CA THR A 19 0.71 5.24 9.38
C THR A 19 0.37 3.90 8.74
N MET A 20 0.90 3.58 7.55
CA MET A 20 0.70 2.26 6.94
C MET A 20 1.70 1.23 7.50
N VAL A 21 2.94 1.67 7.71
CA VAL A 21 4.06 0.85 8.16
C VAL A 21 4.34 1.14 9.63
N ASP A 22 4.38 0.09 10.44
CA ASP A 22 4.92 0.18 11.80
C ASP A 22 6.38 -0.26 11.81
N HIS A 23 7.29 0.67 12.08
CA HIS A 23 8.72 0.37 12.19
C HIS A 23 9.06 -0.44 13.44
N HIS A 24 8.17 -0.48 14.42
CA HIS A 24 8.34 -1.26 15.65
C HIS A 24 7.72 -2.67 15.56
N ASP A 25 7.03 -3.00 14.47
CA ASP A 25 6.47 -4.32 14.23
C ASP A 25 7.42 -5.14 13.33
N ALA A 26 8.21 -6.03 13.95
CA ALA A 26 9.12 -6.92 13.24
C ALA A 26 8.39 -7.94 12.35
N GLU A 27 7.16 -8.30 12.71
CA GLU A 27 6.33 -9.29 12.01
C GLU A 27 5.44 -8.66 10.93
N ASN A 28 5.30 -7.33 10.93
CA ASN A 28 4.48 -6.54 10.02
C ASN A 28 3.01 -7.01 9.99
N LEU A 29 2.47 -7.49 11.11
CA LEU A 29 1.16 -8.13 11.18
C LEU A 29 0.05 -7.18 10.74
N SER A 30 0.04 -5.94 11.24
CA SER A 30 -0.99 -4.97 10.87
C SER A 30 -0.96 -4.60 9.38
N LEU A 31 0.25 -4.47 8.81
CA LEU A 31 0.43 -4.25 7.38
C LEU A 31 -0.07 -5.45 6.56
N LEU A 32 0.32 -6.67 6.95
CA LEU A 32 -0.11 -7.90 6.28
C LEU A 32 -1.62 -8.13 6.39
N ARG A 33 -2.25 -7.73 7.51
CA ARG A 33 -3.72 -7.70 7.68
C ARG A 33 -4.38 -6.76 6.68
N PHE A 34 -3.82 -5.56 6.52
CA PHE A 34 -4.29 -4.61 5.50
C PHE A 34 -4.11 -5.17 4.09
N ASN A 35 -2.95 -5.76 3.78
CA ASN A 35 -2.68 -6.34 2.46
C ASN A 35 -3.71 -7.41 2.08
N ALA A 36 -3.98 -8.36 2.99
CA ALA A 36 -4.95 -9.43 2.75
C ALA A 36 -6.37 -8.87 2.56
N LEU A 37 -6.77 -7.86 3.35
CA LEU A 37 -8.05 -7.18 3.18
C LEU A 37 -8.14 -6.46 1.83
N TRP A 38 -7.10 -5.71 1.47
CA TRP A 38 -7.05 -4.93 0.25
C TRP A 38 -7.16 -5.81 -0.99
N GLU A 39 -6.27 -6.82 -1.12
CA GLU A 39 -6.22 -7.69 -2.30
C GLU A 39 -7.47 -8.56 -2.44
N SER A 40 -8.08 -8.99 -1.33
CA SER A 40 -9.31 -9.81 -1.38
C SER A 40 -10.57 -9.00 -1.68
N THR A 41 -10.66 -7.76 -1.17
CA THR A 41 -11.95 -7.07 -1.05
C THR A 41 -12.01 -5.74 -1.82
N TYR A 42 -10.90 -5.00 -1.92
CA TYR A 42 -10.91 -3.63 -2.44
C TYR A 42 -10.19 -3.50 -3.77
N ARG A 43 -9.15 -4.28 -4.00
CA ARG A 43 -8.25 -4.15 -5.14
C ARG A 43 -9.00 -4.09 -6.47
N HIS A 44 -10.07 -4.84 -6.66
CA HIS A 44 -10.79 -4.93 -7.94
C HIS A 44 -11.54 -3.65 -8.33
N ASP A 45 -11.96 -2.80 -7.38
CA ASP A 45 -12.84 -1.65 -7.63
C ASP A 45 -12.44 -0.34 -6.91
N SER A 46 -11.34 -0.37 -6.15
CA SER A 46 -10.88 0.73 -5.29
C SER A 46 -9.44 1.11 -5.59
N LEU A 47 -9.00 2.33 -5.26
CA LEU A 47 -7.65 2.85 -5.53
C LEU A 47 -6.82 2.95 -4.25
N LEU A 48 -5.57 2.49 -4.32
CA LEU A 48 -4.58 2.68 -3.25
C LEU A 48 -3.60 3.79 -3.64
N VAL A 49 -3.47 4.79 -2.79
CA VAL A 49 -2.53 5.90 -2.93
C VAL A 49 -1.64 5.94 -1.70
N PHE A 50 -0.33 5.86 -1.89
CA PHE A 50 0.63 6.16 -0.84
C PHE A 50 1.08 7.61 -0.93
N SER A 51 1.02 8.34 0.18
CA SER A 51 1.32 9.76 0.27
C SER A 51 2.37 10.02 1.34
N THR A 52 3.64 9.93 0.96
CA THR A 52 4.79 9.90 1.89
C THR A 52 5.68 11.14 1.80
N GLY A 53 6.35 11.45 2.91
CA GLY A 53 7.46 12.42 2.92
C GLY A 53 8.72 11.91 2.23
N ARG A 54 8.89 10.59 2.09
CA ARG A 54 10.06 9.95 1.48
C ARG A 54 10.26 10.38 0.03
N SER A 55 11.52 10.58 -0.35
CA SER A 55 11.93 10.66 -1.75
C SER A 55 11.68 9.34 -2.51
N PRO A 56 11.68 9.35 -3.85
CA PRO A 56 11.52 8.13 -4.65
C PRO A 56 12.55 7.04 -4.33
N THR A 57 13.77 7.44 -3.96
CA THR A 57 14.84 6.51 -3.56
C THR A 57 14.48 5.82 -2.24
N LEU A 58 14.17 6.59 -1.19
CA LEU A 58 13.82 6.05 0.12
C LEU A 58 12.49 5.28 0.12
N TYR A 59 11.56 5.64 -0.75
CA TYR A 59 10.33 4.87 -0.97
C TYR A 59 10.64 3.48 -1.56
N LYS A 60 11.50 3.41 -2.58
CA LYS A 60 11.93 2.13 -3.17
C LYS A 60 12.70 1.26 -2.17
N GLU A 61 13.49 1.87 -1.29
CA GLU A 61 14.15 1.18 -0.18
C GLU A 61 13.15 0.63 0.83
N LEU A 62 12.16 1.41 1.25
CA LEU A 62 11.12 0.93 2.16
C LEU A 62 10.34 -0.26 1.57
N ARG A 63 10.02 -0.22 0.27
CA ARG A 63 9.42 -1.36 -0.44
C ARG A 63 10.35 -2.59 -0.48
N LYS A 64 11.67 -2.38 -0.38
CA LYS A 64 12.66 -3.46 -0.26
C LYS A 64 12.72 -4.07 1.15
N GLU A 65 12.32 -3.32 2.16
CA GLU A 65 12.40 -3.71 3.57
C GLU A 65 11.08 -4.30 4.10
N LYS A 66 9.95 -3.76 3.65
CA LYS A 66 8.62 -4.06 4.20
C LYS A 66 7.74 -4.78 3.17
N PRO A 67 6.81 -5.65 3.59
CA PRO A 67 5.90 -6.35 2.69
C PRO A 67 4.77 -5.41 2.24
N MET A 68 5.11 -4.33 1.53
CA MET A 68 4.15 -3.35 1.04
C MET A 68 3.52 -3.81 -0.28
N LEU A 69 2.21 -3.54 -0.43
CA LEU A 69 1.54 -3.66 -1.72
C LEU A 69 2.04 -2.63 -2.73
N THR A 70 1.84 -2.91 -4.01
CA THR A 70 2.04 -1.94 -5.07
C THR A 70 0.83 -0.99 -5.14
N PRO A 71 0.99 0.32 -4.88
CA PRO A 71 -0.13 1.25 -4.96
C PRO A 71 -0.48 1.55 -6.44
N ASP A 72 -1.67 2.12 -6.66
CA ASP A 72 -2.05 2.65 -7.97
C ASP A 72 -1.36 4.00 -8.24
N ILE A 73 -1.14 4.80 -7.19
CA ILE A 73 -0.50 6.13 -7.24
C ILE A 73 0.44 6.29 -6.06
N THR A 74 1.58 6.92 -6.28
CA THR A 74 2.47 7.36 -5.19
C THR A 74 2.65 8.87 -5.25
N ILE A 75 2.30 9.55 -4.16
CA ILE A 75 2.63 10.93 -3.86
C ILE A 75 3.87 10.89 -2.94
N MET A 76 4.98 11.47 -3.36
CA MET A 76 6.27 11.39 -2.68
C MET A 76 6.82 12.78 -2.39
N SER A 77 7.92 12.84 -1.63
CA SER A 77 8.65 14.07 -1.34
C SER A 77 7.72 15.16 -0.76
N VAL A 78 6.81 14.77 0.15
CA VAL A 78 5.82 15.68 0.77
C VAL A 78 4.88 16.31 -0.28
N GLY A 79 4.54 15.57 -1.33
CA GLY A 79 3.57 16.01 -2.34
C GLY A 79 4.17 16.77 -3.52
N THR A 80 5.49 16.80 -3.68
CA THR A 80 6.09 17.44 -4.86
C THR A 80 6.19 16.52 -6.06
N GLU A 81 6.02 15.21 -5.87
CA GLU A 81 6.11 14.23 -6.96
C GLU A 81 4.88 13.33 -6.92
N ILE A 82 4.21 13.17 -8.07
CA ILE A 82 3.11 12.22 -8.27
C ILE A 82 3.55 11.22 -9.33
N THR A 83 3.42 9.93 -9.04
CA THR A 83 3.78 8.85 -9.96
C THR A 83 2.69 7.78 -10.03
N TYR A 84 2.62 7.08 -11.16
CA TYR A 84 1.57 6.10 -11.44
C TYR A 84 2.11 4.68 -11.59
N GLY A 85 1.45 3.74 -10.91
CA GLY A 85 1.67 2.30 -11.00
C GLY A 85 3.07 1.84 -10.59
N GLU A 86 3.37 0.58 -10.90
CA GLU A 86 4.64 -0.06 -10.57
C GLU A 86 5.85 0.61 -11.22
N ALA A 87 5.70 1.05 -12.47
CA ALA A 87 6.75 1.75 -13.21
C ALA A 87 7.05 3.15 -12.66
N MET A 88 6.23 3.66 -11.73
CA MET A 88 6.35 4.98 -11.14
C MET A 88 6.46 6.10 -12.21
N VAL A 89 5.60 6.05 -13.22
CA VAL A 89 5.59 7.05 -14.30
C VAL A 89 5.20 8.41 -13.73
N PRO A 90 6.02 9.47 -13.87
CA PRO A 90 5.71 10.81 -13.36
C PRO A 90 4.43 11.41 -13.94
N ASP A 91 3.80 12.31 -13.17
CA ASP A 91 2.73 13.18 -13.66
C ASP A 91 3.30 14.50 -14.20
N ASP A 92 3.54 14.56 -15.50
CA ASP A 92 4.10 15.76 -16.15
C ASP A 92 3.25 17.02 -15.91
N GLY A 93 1.92 16.86 -15.79
CA GLY A 93 1.01 17.97 -15.52
C GLY A 93 1.15 18.54 -14.10
N TRP A 94 1.47 17.68 -13.12
CA TRP A 94 1.79 18.09 -11.76
C TRP A 94 3.13 18.78 -11.68
N GLU A 95 4.15 18.23 -12.36
CA GLU A 95 5.48 18.84 -12.43
C GLU A 95 5.41 20.26 -13.01
N GLU A 96 4.70 20.42 -14.14
CA GLU A 96 4.52 21.73 -14.76
C GLU A 96 3.72 22.70 -13.89
N TYR A 97 2.70 22.20 -13.18
CA TYR A 97 1.96 23.02 -12.21
C TYR A 97 2.86 23.56 -11.10
N LEU A 98 3.82 22.76 -10.62
CA LEU A 98 4.76 23.16 -9.57
C LEU A 98 5.89 24.08 -10.04
N ASN A 99 6.15 24.17 -11.35
CA ASN A 99 7.12 25.11 -11.92
C ASN A 99 6.69 26.59 -11.75
N ASN A 100 5.40 26.85 -11.56
CA ASN A 100 4.89 28.20 -11.45
C ASN A 100 5.46 28.92 -10.21
N LYS A 101 6.21 30.01 -10.46
CA LYS A 101 6.88 30.83 -9.43
C LYS A 101 7.75 30.03 -8.46
N TRP A 102 8.42 29.00 -8.98
CA TRP A 102 9.39 28.21 -8.27
C TRP A 102 10.77 28.34 -8.94
N ASP A 103 11.80 28.61 -8.15
CA ASP A 103 13.20 28.54 -8.58
C ASP A 103 14.04 27.97 -7.43
N ARG A 104 14.47 26.72 -7.61
CA ARG A 104 15.27 25.99 -6.63
C ARG A 104 16.62 26.66 -6.33
N ASN A 105 17.24 27.30 -7.31
CA ASN A 105 18.55 27.93 -7.13
C ASN A 105 18.44 29.17 -6.24
N ILE A 106 17.37 29.96 -6.42
CA ILE A 106 17.07 31.09 -5.55
C ILE A 106 16.81 30.60 -4.11
N VAL A 107 16.09 29.48 -3.94
CA VAL A 107 15.88 28.89 -2.61
C VAL A 107 17.20 28.51 -1.94
N ILE A 108 18.12 27.86 -2.67
CA ILE A 108 19.46 27.53 -2.14
C ILE A 108 20.25 28.79 -1.79
N GLU A 109 20.22 29.81 -2.66
CA GLU A 109 20.92 31.07 -2.43
C GLU A 109 20.41 31.76 -1.15
N GLU A 110 19.10 31.89 -0.97
CA GLU A 110 18.52 32.53 0.21
C GLU A 110 18.73 31.72 1.49
N THR A 111 18.61 30.39 1.42
CA THR A 111 18.85 29.50 2.59
C THR A 111 20.31 29.46 3.02
N SER A 112 21.26 29.65 2.11
CA SER A 112 22.71 29.70 2.43
C SER A 112 23.09 30.82 3.40
N LYS A 113 22.23 31.83 3.58
CA LYS A 113 22.43 32.96 4.49
C LYS A 113 22.14 32.61 5.96
N PHE A 114 21.59 31.44 6.23
CA PHE A 114 21.23 30.96 7.56
C PHE A 114 22.16 29.82 7.99
N SER A 115 23.14 30.11 8.87
CA SER A 115 24.12 29.13 9.34
C SER A 115 23.53 27.98 10.17
N GLN A 116 22.30 28.14 10.66
CA GLN A 116 21.56 27.13 11.43
C GLN A 116 20.97 26.02 10.53
N LEU A 117 20.79 26.29 9.23
CA LEU A 117 20.23 25.32 8.29
C LEU A 117 21.31 24.36 7.82
N LYS A 118 21.11 23.07 8.07
CA LYS A 118 22.00 22.01 7.58
C LYS A 118 21.27 21.19 6.53
N PHE A 119 21.84 21.01 5.35
CA PHE A 119 21.19 20.18 4.32
C PHE A 119 20.94 18.76 4.85
N GLN A 120 19.78 18.21 4.49
CA GLN A 120 19.54 16.77 4.58
C GLN A 120 20.32 16.03 3.48
N SER A 121 20.21 14.69 3.44
CA SER A 121 20.88 13.87 2.42
C SER A 121 20.51 14.29 0.99
N GLU A 122 21.38 13.96 0.03
CA GLU A 122 21.17 14.27 -1.39
C GLU A 122 19.88 13.66 -1.94
N THR A 123 19.49 12.48 -1.45
CA THR A 123 18.23 11.82 -1.83
C THR A 123 16.99 12.65 -1.51
N GLU A 124 17.06 13.48 -0.47
CA GLU A 124 15.96 14.36 -0.03
C GLU A 124 15.95 15.72 -0.74
N GLN A 125 16.98 16.03 -1.54
CA GLN A 125 17.02 17.21 -2.39
C GLN A 125 16.39 16.90 -3.74
N ARG A 126 15.23 17.50 -4.03
CA ARG A 126 14.45 17.22 -5.25
C ARG A 126 14.25 18.49 -6.09
N PRO A 127 13.78 18.38 -7.35
CA PRO A 127 13.56 19.55 -8.20
C PRO A 127 12.64 20.61 -7.56
N HIS A 128 11.61 20.18 -6.83
CA HIS A 128 10.64 21.05 -6.14
C HIS A 128 10.67 20.92 -4.61
N LYS A 129 11.77 20.40 -4.03
CA LYS A 129 11.96 20.27 -2.57
C LYS A 129 13.41 20.55 -2.18
N VAL A 130 13.59 21.46 -1.24
CA VAL A 130 14.89 21.70 -0.58
C VAL A 130 14.73 21.46 0.91
N SER A 131 15.47 20.49 1.44
CA SER A 131 15.27 20.00 2.81
C SER A 131 16.47 20.27 3.71
N PHE A 132 16.20 20.70 4.94
CA PHE A 132 17.18 21.02 5.95
C PHE A 132 16.84 20.38 7.30
N TYR A 133 17.85 20.27 8.16
CA TYR A 133 17.70 20.13 9.60
C TYR A 133 17.84 21.49 10.26
N VAL A 134 16.97 21.78 11.22
CA VAL A 134 16.99 23.00 12.05
C VAL A 134 16.49 22.70 13.45
N GLU A 135 17.12 23.28 14.46
CA GLU A 135 16.68 23.13 15.85
C GLU A 135 15.38 23.91 16.10
N LYS A 136 14.49 23.35 16.92
CA LYS A 136 13.14 23.88 17.20
C LYS A 136 13.12 25.34 17.62
N GLU A 137 14.10 25.78 18.41
CA GLU A 137 14.20 27.16 18.90
C GLU A 137 14.45 28.18 17.79
N HIS A 138 15.14 27.78 16.71
CA HIS A 138 15.48 28.63 15.58
C HIS A 138 14.44 28.58 14.45
N ALA A 139 13.69 27.49 14.35
CA ALA A 139 12.80 27.21 13.21
C ALA A 139 11.81 28.35 12.91
N ARG A 140 11.11 28.86 13.94
CA ARG A 140 10.05 29.87 13.76
C ARG A 140 10.56 31.19 13.19
N GLU A 141 11.71 31.66 13.66
CA GLU A 141 12.30 32.93 13.21
C GLU A 141 12.84 32.80 11.78
N ILE A 142 13.51 31.68 11.49
CA ILE A 142 14.04 31.39 10.15
C ILE A 142 12.90 31.29 9.14
N MET A 143 11.84 30.53 9.43
CA MET A 143 10.67 30.41 8.55
C MET A 143 10.08 31.78 8.19
N LYS A 144 9.91 32.66 9.18
CA LYS A 144 9.37 34.01 8.97
C LYS A 144 10.28 34.87 8.09
N SER A 145 11.59 34.85 8.35
CA SER A 145 12.58 35.64 7.59
C SER A 145 12.74 35.12 6.16
N LEU A 146 12.82 33.80 6.00
CA LEU A 146 13.01 33.12 4.73
C LEU A 146 11.80 33.30 3.82
N SER A 147 10.58 33.14 4.35
CA SER A 147 9.34 33.36 3.59
C SER A 147 9.29 34.76 2.99
N GLY A 148 9.56 35.82 3.78
CA GLY A 148 9.57 37.19 3.28
C GLY A 148 10.72 37.50 2.30
N SER A 149 11.85 36.78 2.40
CA SER A 149 12.98 36.94 1.47
C SER A 149 12.70 36.28 0.12
N LEU A 150 12.10 35.09 0.12
CA LEU A 150 11.71 34.36 -1.09
C LEU A 150 10.56 35.06 -1.83
N GLU A 151 9.58 35.60 -1.10
CA GLU A 151 8.49 36.39 -1.70
C GLU A 151 9.02 37.64 -2.43
N LYS A 152 9.99 38.36 -1.84
CA LYS A 152 10.66 39.51 -2.50
C LYS A 152 11.43 39.14 -3.76
N ARG A 153 11.84 37.87 -3.88
CA ARG A 153 12.49 37.31 -5.07
C ARG A 153 11.48 36.80 -6.10
N GLY A 154 10.17 36.97 -5.85
CA GLY A 154 9.09 36.59 -6.75
C GLY A 154 8.68 35.11 -6.66
N LEU A 155 9.11 34.40 -5.61
CA LEU A 155 8.75 33.00 -5.40
C LEU A 155 7.52 32.86 -4.49
N ASP A 156 6.63 31.94 -4.87
CA ASP A 156 5.52 31.52 -4.02
C ASP A 156 5.91 30.18 -3.38
N VAL A 157 6.29 30.19 -2.10
CA VAL A 157 6.82 29.02 -1.40
C VAL A 157 6.00 28.65 -0.17
N LYS A 158 5.95 27.35 0.10
CA LYS A 158 5.49 26.78 1.37
C LYS A 158 6.69 26.27 2.14
N ILE A 159 6.76 26.60 3.43
CA ILE A 159 7.80 26.11 4.33
C ILE A 159 7.14 25.22 5.37
N ILE A 160 7.53 23.95 5.43
CA ILE A 160 6.98 22.95 6.34
C ILE A 160 8.03 22.59 7.36
N TYR A 161 7.67 22.65 8.65
CA TYR A 161 8.48 22.14 9.74
C TYR A 161 7.81 20.90 10.34
N SER A 162 8.52 19.79 10.41
CA SER A 162 7.97 18.51 10.89
C SER A 162 9.01 17.65 11.62
N GLY A 163 8.55 16.60 12.31
CA GLY A 163 9.45 15.65 13.01
C GLY A 163 10.29 16.28 14.12
N GLY A 164 9.99 17.53 14.53
CA GLY A 164 10.76 18.26 15.52
C GLY A 164 12.15 18.72 15.09
N MET A 165 12.53 18.55 13.82
CA MET A 165 13.83 19.02 13.29
C MET A 165 13.89 19.25 11.77
N ASP A 166 12.94 18.72 11.00
CA ASP A 166 12.97 18.77 9.53
C ASP A 166 12.32 20.04 9.02
N LEU A 167 12.97 20.72 8.08
CA LEU A 167 12.48 21.92 7.41
C LEU A 167 12.51 21.74 5.90
N ASP A 168 11.33 21.71 5.27
CA ASP A 168 11.17 21.58 3.84
C ASP A 168 10.69 22.88 3.21
N ILE A 169 11.37 23.34 2.16
CA ILE A 169 10.95 24.45 1.32
C ILE A 169 10.46 23.88 -0.01
N LEU A 170 9.19 24.14 -0.33
CA LEU A 170 8.47 23.61 -1.48
C LEU A 170 7.75 24.76 -2.22
N PRO A 171 7.29 24.58 -3.46
CA PRO A 171 6.33 25.50 -4.08
C PRO A 171 5.07 25.64 -3.23
N GLN A 172 4.43 26.82 -3.24
CA GLN A 172 3.21 27.08 -2.47
C GLN A 172 2.08 26.09 -2.81
N GLY A 173 1.99 25.70 -4.08
CA GLY A 173 1.02 24.73 -4.59
C GLY A 173 1.34 23.26 -4.27
N ALA A 174 2.49 22.95 -3.66
CA ALA A 174 2.85 21.59 -3.25
C ALA A 174 2.25 21.21 -1.88
N GLY A 175 2.56 20.01 -1.39
CA GLY A 175 2.02 19.46 -0.15
C GLY A 175 1.13 18.25 -0.40
N LYS A 176 1.06 17.33 0.58
CA LYS A 176 0.24 16.11 0.48
C LYS A 176 -1.24 16.42 0.17
N GLY A 177 -1.81 17.44 0.82
CA GLY A 177 -3.19 17.88 0.57
C GLY A 177 -3.37 18.45 -0.83
N GLN A 178 -2.47 19.32 -1.30
CA GLN A 178 -2.57 19.90 -2.64
C GLN A 178 -2.41 18.86 -3.75
N ALA A 179 -1.49 17.90 -3.58
CA ALA A 179 -1.35 16.77 -4.50
C ALA A 179 -2.64 15.93 -4.56
N LEU A 180 -3.27 15.66 -3.41
CA LEU A 180 -4.58 14.98 -3.36
C LEU A 180 -5.68 15.81 -4.05
N ALA A 181 -5.74 17.12 -3.80
CA ALA A 181 -6.71 18.01 -4.44
C ALA A 181 -6.56 18.01 -5.98
N TYR A 182 -5.32 18.02 -6.46
CA TYR A 182 -4.99 17.90 -7.88
C TYR A 182 -5.50 16.57 -8.46
N LEU A 183 -5.23 15.44 -7.79
CA LEU A 183 -5.70 14.12 -8.22
C LEU A 183 -7.23 14.05 -8.27
N LEU A 184 -7.93 14.52 -7.23
CA LEU A 184 -9.39 14.55 -7.19
C LEU A 184 -9.98 15.40 -8.32
N LYS A 185 -9.38 16.57 -8.59
CA LYS A 185 -9.77 17.42 -9.73
C LYS A 185 -9.55 16.70 -11.06
N LYS A 186 -8.41 16.02 -11.22
CA LYS A 186 -8.08 15.23 -12.42
C LYS A 186 -9.09 14.10 -12.63
N PHE A 187 -9.43 13.34 -11.58
CA PHE A 187 -10.46 12.30 -11.64
C PHE A 187 -11.84 12.85 -12.00
N LYS A 188 -12.23 13.99 -11.43
CA LYS A 188 -13.48 14.66 -11.78
C LYS A 188 -13.50 15.09 -13.25
N ALA A 189 -12.41 15.64 -13.77
CA ALA A 189 -12.30 16.03 -15.17
C ALA A 189 -12.37 14.83 -16.14
N MET A 190 -11.88 13.66 -15.71
CA MET A 190 -12.01 12.40 -16.45
C MET A 190 -13.41 11.74 -16.30
N GLY A 191 -14.34 12.35 -15.57
CA GLY A 191 -15.67 11.79 -15.30
C GLY A 191 -15.65 10.58 -14.36
N LYS A 192 -14.58 10.39 -13.59
CA LYS A 192 -14.38 9.25 -12.67
C LYS A 192 -14.01 9.67 -11.24
N PRO A 193 -14.72 10.61 -10.59
CA PRO A 193 -14.42 10.99 -9.21
C PRO A 193 -14.63 9.80 -8.26
N PRO A 194 -13.68 9.47 -7.37
CA PRO A 194 -13.88 8.40 -6.38
C PRO A 194 -15.15 8.64 -5.56
N VAL A 195 -15.91 7.56 -5.30
CA VAL A 195 -17.17 7.64 -4.55
C VAL A 195 -16.89 7.99 -3.08
N ASN A 196 -15.88 7.37 -2.50
CA ASN A 196 -15.40 7.69 -1.15
C ASN A 196 -13.88 7.88 -1.18
N THR A 197 -13.39 8.81 -0.37
CA THR A 197 -11.95 8.99 -0.13
C THR A 197 -11.68 8.91 1.36
N LEU A 198 -10.73 8.05 1.75
CA LEU A 198 -10.24 7.93 3.13
C LEU A 198 -8.78 8.38 3.16
N VAL A 199 -8.49 9.44 3.90
CA VAL A 199 -7.12 9.91 4.16
C VAL A 199 -6.63 9.35 5.50
N CYS A 200 -5.36 8.95 5.56
CA CYS A 200 -4.73 8.37 6.74
C CYS A 200 -3.38 9.04 7.00
N GLY A 201 -3.12 9.42 8.24
CA GLY A 201 -1.86 10.07 8.63
C GLY A 201 -1.61 10.02 10.13
N ASP A 202 -0.38 10.36 10.52
CA ASP A 202 0.08 10.37 11.90
C ASP A 202 0.78 11.69 12.29
N SER A 203 1.27 12.50 11.34
CA SER A 203 2.13 13.64 11.66
C SER A 203 1.67 14.97 11.04
N GLY A 204 2.37 16.06 11.36
CA GLY A 204 2.01 17.40 10.89
C GLY A 204 1.99 17.58 9.36
N ASN A 205 2.79 16.81 8.62
CA ASN A 205 2.80 16.89 7.14
C ASN A 205 1.53 16.30 6.50
N ASP A 206 0.72 15.56 7.27
CA ASP A 206 -0.54 14.97 6.84
C ASP A 206 -1.75 15.89 7.08
N ALA A 207 -1.60 16.94 7.90
CA ALA A 207 -2.71 17.81 8.31
C ALA A 207 -3.53 18.37 7.12
N GLU A 208 -2.85 18.72 6.02
CA GLU A 208 -3.53 19.22 4.82
C GLU A 208 -4.44 18.17 4.15
N LEU A 209 -4.14 16.87 4.28
CA LEU A 209 -5.01 15.80 3.75
C LEU A 209 -6.39 15.84 4.42
N PHE A 210 -6.43 16.10 5.72
CA PHE A 210 -7.68 16.18 6.50
C PHE A 210 -8.49 17.46 6.22
N SER A 211 -7.87 18.45 5.58
CA SER A 211 -8.54 19.70 5.17
C SER A 211 -9.27 19.58 3.84
N ILE A 212 -9.07 18.48 3.10
CA ILE A 212 -9.70 18.28 1.79
C ILE A 212 -11.21 18.10 1.97
N PRO A 213 -12.05 18.86 1.23
CA PRO A 213 -13.50 18.72 1.35
C PRO A 213 -13.98 17.29 1.08
N GLU A 214 -15.01 16.90 1.80
CA GLU A 214 -15.77 15.66 1.63
C GLU A 214 -15.04 14.34 1.95
N VAL A 215 -13.74 14.35 2.23
CA VAL A 215 -12.98 13.15 2.60
C VAL A 215 -13.36 12.63 4.00
N HIS A 216 -13.22 11.33 4.19
CA HIS A 216 -13.10 10.70 5.50
C HIS A 216 -11.63 10.74 5.93
N GLY A 217 -11.36 10.95 7.22
CA GLY A 217 -10.01 11.04 7.75
C GLY A 217 -9.83 10.16 8.98
N VAL A 218 -8.69 9.47 9.03
CA VAL A 218 -8.24 8.75 10.23
C VAL A 218 -6.84 9.19 10.63
N MET A 219 -6.73 9.67 11.87
CA MET A 219 -5.47 9.78 12.59
C MET A 219 -5.26 8.46 13.32
N VAL A 220 -4.16 7.76 13.05
CA VAL A 220 -3.86 6.48 13.74
C VAL A 220 -3.57 6.74 15.21
N SER A 221 -3.73 5.74 16.09
CA SER A 221 -3.63 5.96 17.55
C SER A 221 -2.27 6.46 18.03
N ASN A 222 -1.24 6.27 17.21
CA ASN A 222 0.12 6.73 17.42
C ASN A 222 0.43 8.05 16.72
N ALA A 223 -0.59 8.83 16.37
CA ALA A 223 -0.42 10.17 15.81
C ALA A 223 0.37 11.07 16.77
N GLN A 224 1.23 11.91 16.18
CA GLN A 224 2.06 12.87 16.88
C GLN A 224 1.24 14.06 17.40
N GLU A 225 1.79 14.73 18.39
CA GLU A 225 1.11 15.81 19.11
C GLU A 225 0.65 16.93 18.17
N GLU A 226 1.45 17.28 17.15
CA GLU A 226 1.11 18.37 16.24
C GLU A 226 -0.11 18.08 15.37
N LEU A 227 -0.34 16.83 14.96
CA LEU A 227 -1.53 16.45 14.20
C LEU A 227 -2.78 16.42 15.09
N LEU A 228 -2.63 15.97 16.34
CA LEU A 228 -3.70 15.98 17.33
C LEU A 228 -4.09 17.41 17.72
N GLN A 229 -3.12 18.31 17.86
CA GLN A 229 -3.34 19.73 18.10
C GLN A 229 -4.06 20.36 16.90
N TRP A 230 -3.61 20.07 15.67
CA TRP A 230 -4.30 20.52 14.46
C TRP A 230 -5.77 20.07 14.46
N ARG A 231 -6.06 18.82 14.83
CA ARG A 231 -7.45 18.32 14.92
C ARG A 231 -8.26 19.10 15.94
N ALA A 232 -7.72 19.34 17.13
CA ALA A 232 -8.40 20.07 18.19
C ALA A 232 -8.79 21.50 17.75
N GLU A 233 -7.96 22.13 16.92
CA GLU A 233 -8.16 23.50 16.41
C GLU A 233 -9.07 23.56 15.17
N ASN A 234 -8.97 22.58 14.27
CA ASN A 234 -9.55 22.69 12.92
C ASN A 234 -10.68 21.69 12.63
N ALA A 235 -10.75 20.58 13.38
CA ALA A 235 -11.58 19.42 13.02
C ALA A 235 -12.27 18.74 14.22
N LYS A 236 -12.32 19.39 15.38
CA LYS A 236 -12.84 18.81 16.63
C LYS A 236 -14.25 18.24 16.49
N ASP A 237 -15.13 18.97 15.82
CA ASP A 237 -16.54 18.61 15.64
C ASP A 237 -16.83 18.02 14.25
N ASN A 238 -15.80 17.68 13.46
CA ASN A 238 -15.98 17.10 12.14
C ASN A 238 -16.25 15.58 12.26
N PRO A 239 -17.48 15.10 11.98
CA PRO A 239 -17.81 13.68 12.13
C PRO A 239 -17.14 12.79 11.08
N LYS A 240 -16.51 13.37 10.05
CA LYS A 240 -15.74 12.64 9.04
C LYS A 240 -14.29 12.41 9.45
N ILE A 241 -13.84 12.88 10.61
CA ILE A 241 -12.46 12.73 11.07
C ILE A 241 -12.44 12.05 12.44
N ILE A 242 -11.74 10.92 12.52
CA ILE A 242 -11.56 10.17 13.76
C ILE A 242 -10.09 10.09 14.17
N HIS A 243 -9.88 9.90 15.46
CA HIS A 243 -8.63 9.38 16.00
C HIS A 243 -8.89 7.92 16.36
N ALA A 244 -8.23 7.01 15.66
CA ALA A 244 -8.37 5.57 15.85
C ALA A 244 -7.84 5.15 17.23
N THR A 245 -8.36 4.04 17.74
CA THR A 245 -7.78 3.36 18.91
C THR A 245 -6.66 2.42 18.50
N GLU A 246 -6.67 1.98 17.24
CA GLU A 246 -5.68 1.08 16.66
C GLU A 246 -4.51 1.84 16.02
N ARG A 247 -3.34 1.20 16.08
CA ARG A 247 -2.06 1.73 15.61
C ARG A 247 -1.84 1.41 14.12
N CYS A 248 -1.19 2.32 13.40
CA CYS A 248 -0.80 2.15 12.00
C CYS A 248 -1.92 1.55 11.10
N ALA A 249 -1.60 0.56 10.25
CA ALA A 249 -2.54 -0.05 9.31
C ALA A 249 -3.80 -0.65 9.97
N ALA A 250 -3.73 -1.06 11.24
CA ALA A 250 -4.92 -1.50 11.97
C ALA A 250 -5.90 -0.34 12.22
N GLY A 251 -5.40 0.88 12.43
CA GLY A 251 -6.21 2.11 12.49
C GLY A 251 -6.92 2.42 11.18
N ILE A 252 -6.28 2.14 10.04
CA ILE A 252 -6.90 2.28 8.71
C ILE A 252 -8.05 1.29 8.55
N ILE A 253 -7.83 0.02 8.92
CA ILE A 253 -8.89 -1.02 8.91
C ILE A 253 -10.04 -0.63 9.85
N GLN A 254 -9.75 -0.12 11.04
CA GLN A 254 -10.76 0.39 11.98
C GLN A 254 -11.61 1.50 11.34
N ALA A 255 -10.97 2.45 10.64
CA ALA A 255 -11.66 3.57 9.99
C ALA A 255 -12.59 3.13 8.86
N ILE A 256 -12.19 2.13 8.06
CA ILE A 256 -13.05 1.53 7.03
C ILE A 256 -14.38 1.07 7.65
N GLY A 257 -14.31 0.37 8.79
CA GLY A 257 -15.50 -0.09 9.52
C GLY A 257 -16.30 1.06 10.14
N HIS A 258 -15.61 2.00 10.80
CA HIS A 258 -16.23 3.14 11.47
C HIS A 258 -17.07 3.99 10.51
N PHE A 259 -16.51 4.32 9.34
CA PHE A 259 -17.19 5.13 8.32
C PHE A 259 -18.08 4.31 7.40
N LYS A 260 -18.21 3.00 7.61
CA LYS A 260 -19.00 2.07 6.78
C LYS A 260 -18.60 2.10 5.30
N LEU A 261 -17.30 2.15 5.03
CA LEU A 261 -16.72 2.23 3.68
C LEU A 261 -16.61 0.86 2.99
N GLY A 262 -16.96 -0.21 3.70
CA GLY A 262 -16.99 -1.59 3.22
C GLY A 262 -16.64 -2.59 4.34
N PRO A 263 -16.45 -3.87 4.01
CA PRO A 263 -15.98 -4.88 4.97
C PRO A 263 -14.61 -4.52 5.55
N ASN A 264 -14.44 -4.64 6.85
CA ASN A 264 -13.20 -4.31 7.56
C ASN A 264 -12.60 -5.49 8.34
N VAL A 265 -13.03 -6.71 8.05
CA VAL A 265 -12.46 -7.93 8.64
C VAL A 265 -11.42 -8.48 7.68
N SER A 266 -10.15 -8.48 8.09
CA SER A 266 -9.08 -9.06 7.28
C SER A 266 -9.25 -10.57 7.21
N PRO A 267 -9.02 -11.21 6.05
CA PRO A 267 -8.92 -12.67 5.98
C PRO A 267 -7.91 -13.27 6.96
N ARG A 268 -6.88 -12.51 7.35
CA ARG A 268 -5.90 -12.93 8.38
C ARG A 268 -6.48 -13.04 9.79
N ASP A 269 -7.59 -12.37 10.07
CA ASP A 269 -8.25 -12.38 11.38
C ASP A 269 -9.30 -13.50 11.49
N VAL A 270 -9.66 -14.13 10.37
CA VAL A 270 -10.66 -15.20 10.33
C VAL A 270 -10.01 -16.52 10.75
N VAL A 271 -10.52 -17.15 11.80
CA VAL A 271 -10.01 -18.45 12.30
C VAL A 271 -10.35 -19.58 11.34
N ASP A 272 -11.62 -19.65 10.91
CA ASP A 272 -12.10 -20.64 9.95
C ASP A 272 -12.27 -20.04 8.56
N LEU A 273 -11.25 -20.20 7.72
CA LEU A 273 -11.25 -19.74 6.33
C LEU A 273 -12.28 -20.48 5.46
N SER A 274 -12.82 -21.62 5.90
CA SER A 274 -13.88 -22.35 5.18
C SER A 274 -15.29 -21.76 5.37
N SER A 275 -15.45 -20.84 6.34
CA SER A 275 -16.74 -20.29 6.75
C SER A 275 -17.12 -18.97 6.07
N THR A 276 -16.23 -18.37 5.27
CA THR A 276 -16.49 -17.09 4.58
C THR A 276 -17.29 -17.29 3.29
N LYS A 277 -18.58 -17.65 3.46
CA LYS A 277 -19.54 -17.73 2.37
C LYS A 277 -19.99 -16.33 1.96
N SER A 278 -19.28 -15.73 1.02
CA SER A 278 -19.80 -14.58 0.28
C SER A 278 -20.71 -15.12 -0.83
N GLY A 279 -21.97 -14.67 -0.89
CA GLY A 279 -22.95 -15.11 -1.90
C GLY A 279 -22.60 -14.80 -3.36
N HIS A 280 -21.40 -14.26 -3.62
CA HIS A 280 -20.83 -14.06 -4.94
C HIS A 280 -19.37 -14.52 -5.00
N PHE A 281 -19.05 -15.31 -6.03
CA PHE A 281 -17.69 -15.79 -6.31
C PHE A 281 -16.73 -14.63 -6.57
N ASN A 282 -15.68 -14.50 -5.75
CA ASN A 282 -14.61 -13.52 -5.92
C ASN A 282 -13.26 -14.26 -6.03
N PRO A 283 -12.70 -14.41 -7.25
CA PRO A 283 -11.44 -15.12 -7.46
C PRO A 283 -10.26 -14.58 -6.64
N GLY A 284 -10.22 -13.26 -6.40
CA GLY A 284 -9.16 -12.63 -5.61
C GLY A 284 -9.26 -12.99 -4.13
N HIS A 285 -10.47 -13.06 -3.58
CA HIS A 285 -10.70 -13.50 -2.20
C HIS A 285 -10.26 -14.95 -1.98
N GLU A 286 -10.68 -15.85 -2.87
CA GLU A 286 -10.32 -17.26 -2.81
C GLU A 286 -8.81 -17.50 -2.87
N LEU A 287 -8.12 -16.73 -3.72
CA LEU A 287 -6.68 -16.81 -3.86
C LEU A 287 -5.95 -16.34 -2.60
N VAL A 288 -6.36 -15.21 -2.02
CA VAL A 288 -5.80 -14.71 -0.75
C VAL A 288 -5.99 -15.77 0.33
N ASN A 289 -7.18 -16.36 0.45
CA ASN A 289 -7.47 -17.42 1.42
C ASN A 289 -6.58 -18.65 1.21
N PHE A 290 -6.40 -19.10 -0.04
CA PHE A 290 -5.53 -20.23 -0.37
C PHE A 290 -4.09 -20.04 0.15
N TYR A 291 -3.49 -18.88 -0.10
CA TYR A 291 -2.12 -18.61 0.36
C TYR A 291 -2.03 -18.35 1.87
N LEU A 292 -3.09 -17.88 2.52
CA LEU A 292 -3.14 -17.80 3.98
C LEU A 292 -3.26 -19.18 4.63
N VAL A 293 -4.01 -20.11 4.04
CA VAL A 293 -4.02 -21.52 4.47
C VAL A 293 -2.61 -22.11 4.35
N HIS A 294 -1.92 -21.87 3.23
CA HIS A 294 -0.52 -22.30 3.05
C HIS A 294 0.41 -21.71 4.11
N GLU A 295 0.34 -20.40 4.37
CA GLU A 295 1.15 -19.75 5.42
C GLU A 295 0.92 -20.41 6.79
N ARG A 296 -0.34 -20.52 7.22
CA ARG A 296 -0.71 -21.08 8.52
C ARG A 296 -0.35 -22.56 8.65
N TRP A 297 -0.51 -23.32 7.57
CA TRP A 297 -0.15 -24.74 7.52
C TRP A 297 1.35 -24.95 7.73
N CYS A 298 2.19 -24.24 6.98
CA CYS A 298 3.65 -24.31 7.12
C CYS A 298 4.13 -23.84 8.50
N ARG A 299 3.39 -22.93 9.15
CA ARG A 299 3.68 -22.46 10.50
C ARG A 299 3.09 -23.33 11.62
N GLY A 300 2.26 -24.31 11.28
CA GLY A 300 1.56 -25.15 12.26
C GLY A 300 0.53 -24.39 13.10
N GLU A 301 -0.05 -23.31 12.55
CA GLU A 301 -1.02 -22.44 13.23
C GLU A 301 -2.48 -22.88 13.04
N ILE A 302 -2.71 -23.92 12.23
CA ILE A 302 -4.00 -24.58 12.03
C ILE A 302 -3.86 -26.07 12.32
N GLU A 303 -4.97 -26.74 12.63
CA GLU A 303 -4.97 -28.17 12.94
C GLU A 303 -4.46 -29.01 11.76
N LYS A 304 -3.59 -29.97 12.06
CA LYS A 304 -3.12 -30.94 11.07
C LYS A 304 -4.27 -31.86 10.66
N SER A 305 -4.85 -31.60 9.49
CA SER A 305 -5.99 -32.34 8.97
C SER A 305 -5.73 -32.88 7.57
N GLU A 306 -5.85 -34.20 7.41
CA GLU A 306 -5.85 -34.84 6.07
C GLU A 306 -7.07 -34.41 5.26
N GLU A 307 -8.16 -34.05 5.92
CA GLU A 307 -9.36 -33.51 5.26
C GLU A 307 -9.07 -32.17 4.59
N LEU A 308 -8.25 -31.31 5.20
CA LEU A 308 -7.83 -30.05 4.57
C LEU A 308 -7.05 -30.30 3.29
N ILE A 309 -6.09 -31.23 3.31
CA ILE A 309 -5.32 -31.61 2.11
C ILE A 309 -6.27 -32.17 1.04
N GLN A 310 -7.24 -33.00 1.44
CA GLN A 310 -8.23 -33.54 0.51
C GLN A 310 -9.14 -32.44 -0.06
N ASN A 311 -9.53 -31.45 0.73
CA ASN A 311 -10.30 -30.29 0.27
C ASN A 311 -9.52 -29.44 -0.74
N LEU A 312 -8.23 -29.21 -0.48
CA LEU A 312 -7.33 -28.55 -1.42
C LEU A 312 -7.16 -29.36 -2.72
N LYS A 313 -7.13 -30.70 -2.64
CA LYS A 313 -7.15 -31.56 -3.83
C LYS A 313 -8.47 -31.46 -4.59
N ASN A 314 -9.60 -31.35 -3.89
CA ASN A 314 -10.94 -31.26 -4.49
C ASN A 314 -11.21 -29.94 -5.24
N ILE A 315 -10.37 -28.91 -5.03
CA ILE A 315 -10.38 -27.68 -5.83
C ILE A 315 -9.43 -27.74 -7.02
N THR A 316 -8.70 -28.84 -7.25
CA THR A 316 -7.86 -29.00 -8.46
C THR A 316 -8.60 -29.80 -9.54
N CYS A 317 -8.40 -29.44 -10.81
CA CYS A 317 -8.86 -30.25 -11.94
C CYS A 317 -8.02 -31.53 -12.04
N SER A 318 -8.63 -32.67 -12.39
CA SER A 318 -7.93 -33.97 -12.49
C SER A 318 -6.78 -33.97 -13.52
N GLY A 319 -6.91 -33.18 -14.59
CA GLY A 319 -5.86 -32.92 -15.58
C GLY A 319 -5.16 -31.57 -15.41
N GLY A 320 -5.35 -30.90 -14.27
CA GLY A 320 -4.78 -29.58 -14.06
C GLY A 320 -3.29 -29.62 -13.79
N VAL A 321 -2.58 -28.60 -14.30
CA VAL A 321 -1.11 -28.53 -14.25
C VAL A 321 -0.61 -27.23 -13.65
N ILE A 322 0.56 -27.27 -13.02
CA ILE A 322 1.36 -26.11 -12.64
C ILE A 322 2.68 -26.11 -13.42
N ILE A 323 2.99 -24.99 -14.06
CA ILE A 323 4.31 -24.70 -14.60
C ILE A 323 5.10 -24.01 -13.49
N HIS A 324 6.04 -24.74 -12.90
CA HIS A 324 6.90 -24.23 -11.84
C HIS A 324 7.88 -23.18 -12.40
N PRO A 325 8.36 -22.20 -11.60
CA PRO A 325 9.34 -21.20 -12.07
C PRO A 325 10.65 -21.76 -12.64
N SER A 326 10.97 -23.04 -12.37
CA SER A 326 12.09 -23.75 -13.00
C SER A 326 11.82 -24.22 -14.44
N GLY A 327 10.59 -24.05 -14.93
CA GLY A 327 10.13 -24.51 -16.25
C GLY A 327 9.60 -25.95 -16.25
N VAL A 328 9.58 -26.64 -15.10
CA VAL A 328 9.07 -28.01 -15.00
C VAL A 328 7.56 -27.99 -14.80
N GLU A 329 6.87 -28.83 -15.59
CA GLU A 329 5.44 -29.07 -15.44
C GLU A 329 5.17 -30.15 -14.39
N HIS A 330 4.23 -29.88 -13.48
CA HIS A 330 3.75 -30.83 -12.49
C HIS A 330 2.22 -30.90 -12.48
N SER A 331 1.66 -32.03 -12.04
CA SER A 331 0.22 -32.10 -11.76
C SER A 331 -0.12 -31.25 -10.54
N LEU A 332 -1.18 -30.43 -10.62
CA LEU A 332 -1.67 -29.66 -9.46
C LEU A 332 -1.97 -30.58 -8.27
N HIS A 333 -2.56 -31.74 -8.54
CA HIS A 333 -2.91 -32.72 -7.50
C HIS A 333 -1.67 -33.26 -6.79
N GLN A 334 -0.59 -33.53 -7.54
CA GLN A 334 0.70 -33.96 -6.97
C GLN A 334 1.32 -32.83 -6.14
N CYS A 335 1.29 -31.59 -6.63
CA CYS A 335 1.81 -30.43 -5.91
C CYS A 335 1.05 -30.16 -4.60
N ILE A 336 -0.29 -30.27 -4.57
CA ILE A 336 -1.04 -30.21 -3.30
C ILE A 336 -0.62 -31.35 -2.35
N GLY A 337 -0.31 -32.54 -2.89
CA GLY A 337 0.20 -33.67 -2.10
C GLY A 337 1.51 -33.37 -1.34
N THR A 338 2.28 -32.37 -1.78
CA THR A 338 3.50 -31.94 -1.09
C THR A 338 3.25 -31.05 0.14
N PHE A 339 2.01 -30.60 0.38
CA PHE A 339 1.66 -29.85 1.60
C PHE A 339 1.86 -30.71 2.86
N GLY A 340 1.55 -32.01 2.82
CA GLY A 340 1.63 -32.89 3.99
C GLY A 340 2.97 -32.82 4.74
N PRO A 341 4.11 -33.06 4.07
CA PRO A 341 5.45 -32.93 4.65
C PRO A 341 5.82 -31.52 5.16
N ARG A 342 5.12 -30.47 4.71
CA ARG A 342 5.40 -29.07 5.06
C ARG A 342 4.71 -28.60 6.33
N TYR A 343 3.80 -29.39 6.90
CA TYR A 343 3.11 -28.99 8.13
C TYR A 343 4.10 -28.64 9.24
N GLY A 344 4.05 -27.39 9.72
CA GLY A 344 4.91 -26.90 10.80
C GLY A 344 6.41 -26.77 10.47
N ASP A 345 6.85 -26.94 9.22
CA ASP A 345 8.28 -26.84 8.86
C ASP A 345 8.88 -25.42 9.03
N LYS A 346 7.99 -24.42 9.12
CA LYS A 346 8.28 -23.01 9.44
C LYS A 346 7.79 -22.57 10.83
N GLN A 347 7.41 -23.50 11.70
CA GLN A 347 7.01 -23.16 13.06
C GLN A 347 8.15 -22.42 13.80
N GLY A 348 7.85 -21.27 14.39
CA GLY A 348 8.82 -20.43 15.09
C GLY A 348 9.82 -19.68 14.20
N LYS A 349 9.69 -19.75 12.87
CA LYS A 349 10.53 -19.02 11.91
C LYS A 349 9.84 -17.76 11.42
N GLN A 350 10.61 -16.81 10.88
CA GLN A 350 10.02 -15.74 10.09
C GLN A 350 9.52 -16.38 8.80
N PHE A 351 8.20 -16.46 8.63
CA PHE A 351 7.58 -16.97 7.42
C PHE A 351 6.25 -16.28 7.22
N ARG A 352 6.12 -15.46 6.16
CA ARG A 352 4.86 -14.83 5.75
C ARG A 352 4.69 -14.97 4.25
N VAL A 353 3.45 -15.12 3.82
CA VAL A 353 3.05 -15.19 2.42
C VAL A 353 2.01 -14.12 2.17
N TRP A 354 2.16 -13.34 1.10
CA TRP A 354 1.12 -12.42 0.66
C TRP A 354 1.04 -12.38 -0.85
N VAL A 355 -0.08 -11.90 -1.35
CA VAL A 355 -0.26 -11.62 -2.78
C VAL A 355 -0.26 -10.10 -2.98
N ASP A 356 0.16 -9.65 -4.13
CA ASP A 356 0.14 -8.24 -4.55
C ASP A 356 -0.36 -8.15 -6.00
N LYS A 357 -0.91 -7.00 -6.38
CA LYS A 357 -1.39 -6.70 -7.74
C LYS A 357 -2.41 -7.72 -8.27
N VAL A 358 -3.32 -8.23 -7.42
CA VAL A 358 -4.36 -9.16 -7.87
C VAL A 358 -5.23 -8.50 -8.94
N SER A 359 -5.35 -9.18 -10.08
CA SER A 359 -6.21 -8.80 -11.19
C SER A 359 -7.00 -10.03 -11.66
N CYS A 360 -8.31 -9.86 -11.83
CA CYS A 360 -9.21 -10.94 -12.23
C CYS A 360 -9.90 -10.52 -13.53
N SER A 361 -9.84 -11.36 -14.55
CA SER A 361 -10.52 -11.15 -15.83
C SER A 361 -11.35 -12.37 -16.17
N GLN A 362 -12.64 -12.18 -16.38
CA GLN A 362 -13.50 -13.24 -16.88
C GLN A 362 -13.21 -13.47 -18.36
N ILE A 363 -12.88 -14.71 -18.73
CA ILE A 363 -12.50 -15.08 -20.10
C ILE A 363 -13.50 -16.04 -20.77
N GLY A 364 -14.51 -16.50 -20.02
CA GLY A 364 -15.57 -17.36 -20.52
C GLY A 364 -16.66 -17.58 -19.48
N SER A 365 -17.68 -18.36 -19.84
CA SER A 365 -18.74 -18.75 -18.91
C SER A 365 -18.14 -19.56 -17.77
N GLY A 366 -18.07 -18.96 -16.58
CA GLY A 366 -17.44 -19.57 -15.40
C GLY A 366 -15.91 -19.60 -15.40
N ALA A 367 -15.22 -19.16 -16.45
CA ALA A 367 -13.75 -19.20 -16.55
C ALA A 367 -13.12 -17.83 -16.26
N TRP A 368 -12.08 -17.83 -15.42
CA TRP A 368 -11.38 -16.63 -14.95
C TRP A 368 -9.88 -16.77 -15.10
N LEU A 369 -9.24 -15.74 -15.65
CA LEU A 369 -7.81 -15.55 -15.63
C LEU A 369 -7.46 -14.60 -14.47
N VAL A 370 -6.67 -15.08 -13.51
CA VAL A 370 -6.21 -14.30 -12.37
C VAL A 370 -4.71 -14.13 -12.44
N LYS A 371 -4.22 -12.90 -12.30
CA LYS A 371 -2.78 -12.59 -12.27
C LYS A 371 -2.43 -11.83 -11.00
N PHE A 372 -1.29 -12.16 -10.39
CA PHE A 372 -0.82 -11.56 -9.15
C PHE A 372 0.66 -11.90 -8.93
N ASP A 373 1.28 -11.15 -8.02
CA ASP A 373 2.62 -11.44 -7.53
C ASP A 373 2.49 -12.19 -6.21
N LYS A 374 3.00 -13.41 -6.15
CA LYS A 374 3.10 -14.18 -4.91
C LYS A 374 4.41 -13.86 -4.24
N TRP A 375 4.34 -13.33 -3.03
CA TRP A 375 5.49 -13.03 -2.21
C TRP A 375 5.60 -13.99 -1.02
N GLU A 376 6.83 -14.37 -0.72
CA GLU A 376 7.20 -15.01 0.53
C GLU A 376 8.35 -14.25 1.19
N ILE A 377 8.30 -14.10 2.50
CA ILE A 377 9.45 -13.70 3.31
C ILE A 377 9.80 -14.86 4.22
N ASN A 378 11.08 -15.22 4.25
CA ASN A 378 11.63 -16.18 5.18
C ASN A 378 12.96 -15.68 5.78
N ASP A 379 13.56 -16.45 6.69
CA ASP A 379 14.86 -16.12 7.31
C ASP A 379 15.98 -15.86 6.27
N GLY A 380 15.87 -16.42 5.06
CA GLY A 380 16.79 -16.23 3.93
C GLY A 380 16.47 -15.04 3.03
N GLY A 381 15.45 -14.23 3.36
CA GLY A 381 15.05 -13.05 2.60
C GLY A 381 13.71 -13.19 1.90
N ARG A 382 13.45 -12.29 0.94
CA ARG A 382 12.19 -12.23 0.20
C ARG A 382 12.31 -12.88 -1.17
N GLN A 383 11.26 -13.62 -1.52
CA GLN A 383 11.13 -14.33 -2.79
C GLN A 383 9.81 -13.96 -3.44
N CYS A 384 9.78 -13.90 -4.77
CA CYS A 384 8.58 -13.51 -5.51
C CYS A 384 8.44 -14.27 -6.82
N CYS A 385 7.23 -14.75 -7.08
CA CYS A 385 6.83 -15.23 -8.40
C CYS A 385 5.65 -14.44 -8.96
N LEU A 386 5.79 -14.07 -10.23
CA LEU A 386 4.67 -13.64 -11.07
C LEU A 386 3.82 -14.87 -11.36
N THR A 387 2.56 -14.85 -10.94
CA THR A 387 1.67 -16.01 -11.02
C THR A 387 0.44 -15.69 -11.86
N THR A 388 0.12 -16.58 -12.78
CA THR A 388 -1.12 -16.57 -13.57
C THR A 388 -1.89 -17.85 -13.32
N VAL A 389 -3.17 -17.73 -12.97
CA VAL A 389 -4.04 -18.85 -12.62
C VAL A 389 -5.27 -18.84 -13.51
N LEU A 390 -5.60 -20.01 -14.07
CA LEU A 390 -6.88 -20.27 -14.72
C LEU A 390 -7.81 -20.98 -13.73
N LEU A 391 -8.92 -20.33 -13.42
CA LEU A 391 -9.95 -20.82 -12.51
C LEU A 391 -11.26 -21.06 -13.27
N ASN A 392 -11.96 -22.14 -12.92
CA ASN A 392 -13.34 -22.37 -13.33
C ASN A 392 -14.26 -22.33 -12.11
N SER A 393 -15.42 -21.69 -12.22
CA SER A 393 -16.50 -21.84 -11.25
C SER A 393 -17.07 -23.26 -11.35
N LYS A 394 -17.32 -23.92 -10.22
CA LYS A 394 -17.98 -25.23 -10.19
C LYS A 394 -19.44 -25.08 -10.64
N VAL A 395 -19.88 -25.96 -11.55
CA VAL A 395 -21.23 -25.92 -12.14
C VAL A 395 -22.31 -26.36 -11.13
N ASP A 396 -21.96 -27.28 -10.20
CA ASP A 396 -22.92 -27.93 -9.30
C ASP A 396 -22.91 -27.39 -7.84
N ASN A 397 -22.07 -26.41 -7.52
CA ASN A 397 -22.03 -25.76 -6.20
C ASN A 397 -21.78 -24.27 -6.40
N SER A 398 -22.72 -23.43 -5.98
CA SER A 398 -22.79 -21.99 -6.25
C SER A 398 -21.64 -21.13 -5.69
N GLU A 399 -20.63 -21.72 -5.05
CA GLU A 399 -19.59 -20.99 -4.30
C GLU A 399 -18.17 -21.59 -4.44
N GLY A 400 -17.95 -22.63 -5.25
CA GLY A 400 -16.64 -23.29 -5.36
C GLY A 400 -15.88 -22.97 -6.65
N PHE A 401 -14.55 -22.93 -6.59
CA PHE A 401 -13.68 -22.88 -7.78
C PHE A 401 -12.93 -24.19 -8.02
N GLN A 402 -12.48 -24.36 -9.25
CA GLN A 402 -11.55 -25.39 -9.68
C GLN A 402 -10.33 -24.75 -10.35
N LEU A 403 -9.14 -25.01 -9.81
CA LEU A 403 -7.84 -24.69 -10.39
C LEU A 403 -7.59 -25.59 -11.60
N VAL A 404 -7.43 -24.97 -12.77
CA VAL A 404 -7.19 -25.68 -14.03
C VAL A 404 -5.73 -25.61 -14.43
N HIS A 405 -5.13 -24.41 -14.34
CA HIS A 405 -3.76 -24.18 -14.75
C HIS A 405 -3.13 -23.11 -13.86
N VAL A 406 -1.88 -23.32 -13.46
CA VAL A 406 -1.07 -22.32 -12.75
C VAL A 406 0.23 -22.17 -13.51
N HIS A 407 0.63 -20.93 -13.78
CA HIS A 407 1.94 -20.62 -14.35
C HIS A 407 2.65 -19.67 -13.42
N GLN A 408 3.87 -20.03 -13.03
CA GLN A 408 4.71 -19.17 -12.21
C GLN A 408 6.04 -18.87 -12.90
N THR A 409 6.51 -17.64 -12.73
CA THR A 409 7.83 -17.20 -13.19
C THR A 409 8.48 -16.38 -12.09
N TRP A 410 9.77 -16.61 -11.84
CA TRP A 410 10.51 -15.80 -10.87
C TRP A 410 10.48 -14.33 -11.27
N LEU A 411 10.20 -13.45 -10.31
CA LEU A 411 10.49 -12.03 -10.47
C LEU A 411 12.00 -11.83 -10.46
N GLU A 412 12.52 -11.04 -11.39
CA GLU A 412 13.95 -10.78 -11.53
C GLU A 412 14.55 -10.26 -10.20
N GLY A 413 15.62 -10.90 -9.74
CA GLY A 413 16.28 -10.57 -8.46
C GLY A 413 15.62 -11.14 -7.21
N TYR A 414 14.50 -11.86 -7.33
CA TYR A 414 13.73 -12.43 -6.20
C TYR A 414 13.53 -13.95 -6.31
N ALA A 415 14.40 -14.63 -7.07
CA ALA A 415 14.39 -16.08 -7.16
C ALA A 415 14.80 -16.74 -5.83
N ALA A 416 14.16 -17.87 -5.49
CA ALA A 416 14.59 -18.66 -4.34
C ALA A 416 16.00 -19.22 -4.54
N THR A 417 16.82 -19.16 -3.49
CA THR A 417 18.17 -19.78 -3.47
C THR A 417 18.08 -21.29 -3.58
N ASP A 418 17.13 -21.89 -2.86
CA ASP A 418 16.72 -23.29 -3.03
C ASP A 418 15.34 -23.35 -3.69
N GLN A 419 15.32 -23.58 -5.00
CA GLN A 419 14.10 -23.65 -5.79
C GLN A 419 13.26 -24.90 -5.49
N THR A 420 13.83 -25.95 -4.90
CA THR A 420 13.08 -27.15 -4.49
C THR A 420 12.18 -26.88 -3.29
N SER A 421 12.47 -25.79 -2.57
CA SER A 421 11.69 -25.36 -1.42
C SER A 421 10.41 -24.60 -1.81
N TRP A 422 10.31 -24.11 -3.05
CA TRP A 422 9.15 -23.39 -3.57
C TRP A 422 8.11 -24.37 -4.12
N ILE A 423 6.87 -24.26 -3.65
CA ILE A 423 5.89 -25.33 -3.90
C ILE A 423 4.58 -24.85 -4.57
N TRP A 424 4.19 -23.58 -4.45
CA TRP A 424 2.96 -23.03 -5.07
C TRP A 424 3.01 -21.52 -5.15
#